data_AF-A0A937X9E5-F1
#
_entry.id   AF-A0A937X9E5-F1
#
_cell.length_a   1.000
_cell.length_b   1.000
_cell.length_c   1.000
_cell.angle_alpha   90.00
_cell.angle_beta   90.00
_cell.angle_gamma   90.00
#
_symmetry.space_group_name_H-M   'P 1'
#
loop_
_entity.id
_entity.type
_entity.pdbx_description
1 polymer ?
#
loop_
_entity_poly.entity_id
_entity_poly.type
_entity_poly.pdbx_seq_one_letter_code
_entity_poly.pdbx_strand_id
1 'polypeptide(L)'
;MNIASRQSTDPEAAPTPLAERILDAFPSGSYALSALLRLLDIVESRSIPTAAVECLAQPRLLINPDFVAKHAQTPEKLLLLVMHELHHVLLGHTTLFPTVTPSQNFVFDTVINGVISRMFPDPEYTSFLTD
;
A
#
# COMPACT_ATOMS: atom_id res chain seq x y z
N MET A 1 -27.82 -43.90 -15.00
CA MET A 1 -28.72 -42.83 -14.51
C MET A 1 -28.95 -43.14 -13.03
N ASN A 2 -28.44 -42.44 -12.01
CA ASN A 2 -27.97 -41.07 -11.86
C ASN A 2 -26.85 -41.08 -10.79
N ILE A 3 -25.69 -40.48 -11.06
CA ILE A 3 -24.65 -40.22 -10.05
C ILE A 3 -25.05 -38.88 -9.41
N ALA A 4 -25.55 -38.92 -8.18
CA ALA A 4 -25.80 -37.72 -7.40
C ALA A 4 -24.44 -37.08 -7.03
N SER A 5 -24.07 -36.05 -7.77
CA SER A 5 -22.97 -35.15 -7.45
C SER A 5 -23.24 -34.44 -6.13
N ARG A 6 -22.46 -34.77 -5.11
CA ARG A 6 -22.35 -33.95 -3.90
C ARG A 6 -21.75 -32.61 -4.32
N GLN A 7 -22.55 -31.55 -4.26
CA GLN A 7 -22.03 -30.18 -4.32
C GLN A 7 -21.23 -29.93 -3.04
N SER A 8 -19.92 -29.79 -3.19
CA SER A 8 -19.02 -29.29 -2.17
C SER A 8 -19.37 -27.82 -1.92
N THR A 9 -20.14 -27.56 -0.87
CA THR A 9 -20.26 -26.23 -0.27
C THR A 9 -19.04 -26.00 0.61
N ASP A 10 -17.88 -25.83 -0.01
CA ASP A 10 -16.77 -25.20 0.71
C ASP A 10 -17.12 -23.71 0.82
N PRO A 11 -17.07 -23.11 2.03
CA PRO A 11 -17.20 -21.67 2.15
C PRO A 11 -16.04 -21.05 1.37
N GLU A 12 -16.38 -20.24 0.37
CA GLU A 12 -15.42 -19.39 -0.33
C GLU A 12 -14.59 -18.66 0.73
N ALA A 13 -13.30 -18.98 0.81
CA ALA A 13 -12.42 -18.46 1.84
C ALA A 13 -12.50 -16.94 1.80
N ALA A 14 -12.85 -16.32 2.94
CA ALA A 14 -12.93 -14.87 3.03
C ALA A 14 -11.58 -14.28 2.56
N PRO A 15 -11.60 -13.21 1.73
CA PRO A 15 -10.38 -12.62 1.21
C PRO A 15 -9.46 -12.22 2.37
N THR A 16 -8.18 -12.56 2.26
CA THR A 16 -7.14 -12.21 3.25
C THR A 16 -7.20 -10.70 3.54
N PRO A 17 -7.27 -10.29 4.82
CA PRO A 17 -7.28 -8.88 5.20
C PRO A 17 -6.15 -8.10 4.56
N LEU A 18 -6.41 -6.86 4.15
CA LEU A 18 -5.42 -6.04 3.45
C LEU A 18 -4.13 -5.82 4.28
N ALA A 19 -4.26 -5.69 5.60
CA ALA A 19 -3.13 -5.56 6.51
C ALA A 19 -2.20 -6.79 6.46
N GLU A 20 -2.76 -8.00 6.37
CA GLU A 20 -1.99 -9.25 6.28
C GLU A 20 -1.29 -9.34 4.92
N ARG A 21 -2.00 -9.02 3.83
CA ARG A 21 -1.41 -8.93 2.48
C ARG A 21 -0.24 -7.95 2.40
N ILE A 22 -0.35 -6.82 3.09
CA ILE A 22 0.73 -5.83 3.19
C ILE A 22 1.90 -6.44 3.94
N LEU A 23 1.68 -7.05 5.10
CA LEU A 23 2.76 -7.67 5.87
C LEU A 23 3.50 -8.76 5.09
N ASP A 24 2.77 -9.58 4.33
CA ASP A 24 3.34 -10.64 3.48
C ASP A 24 4.15 -10.12 2.30
N ALA A 25 3.82 -8.93 1.78
CA ALA A 25 4.53 -8.32 0.66
C ALA A 25 5.93 -7.79 1.04
N PHE A 26 6.24 -7.64 2.33
CA PHE A 26 7.53 -7.10 2.76
C PHE A 26 8.62 -8.17 2.75
N PRO A 27 9.81 -7.89 2.17
CA PRO A 27 10.89 -8.85 2.16
C PRO A 27 11.32 -9.17 3.60
N SER A 28 11.45 -10.47 3.89
CA SER A 28 11.59 -11.05 5.23
C SER A 28 12.86 -10.62 6.00
N GLY A 29 13.74 -9.83 5.37
CA GLY A 29 14.93 -9.21 5.98
C GLY A 29 14.74 -7.76 6.47
N SER A 30 13.58 -7.14 6.24
CA SER A 30 13.35 -5.71 6.55
C SER A 30 12.74 -5.47 7.94
N TYR A 31 13.38 -6.00 8.98
CA TYR A 31 12.88 -5.96 10.38
C TYR A 31 12.49 -4.56 10.87
N ALA A 32 13.20 -3.51 10.45
CA ALA A 32 12.90 -2.13 10.81
C ALA A 32 11.58 -1.63 10.19
N LEU A 33 11.24 -2.12 8.99
CA LEU A 33 10.09 -1.71 8.21
C LEU A 33 8.82 -2.45 8.65
N SER A 34 8.93 -3.73 9.02
CA SER A 34 7.86 -4.47 9.70
C SER A 34 7.58 -3.94 11.12
N ALA A 35 8.54 -3.31 11.78
CA ALA A 35 8.32 -2.60 13.05
C ALA A 35 7.61 -1.26 12.82
N LEU A 36 7.96 -0.52 11.77
CA LEU A 36 7.31 0.73 11.37
C LEU A 36 5.84 0.52 10.97
N LEU A 37 5.54 -0.54 10.22
CA LEU A 37 4.15 -0.91 9.88
C LEU A 37 3.33 -1.31 11.10
N ARG A 38 3.94 -1.90 12.13
CA ARG A 38 3.26 -2.21 13.40
C ARG A 38 2.96 -0.96 14.24
N LEU A 39 3.56 0.18 13.91
CA LEU A 39 3.27 1.48 14.55
C LEU A 39 2.16 2.25 13.82
N LEU A 40 1.81 1.83 12.60
CA LEU A 40 0.78 2.43 11.76
C LEU A 40 -0.47 1.55 11.77
N ASP A 41 -1.62 2.12 12.10
CA ASP A 41 -2.89 1.40 11.95
C ASP A 41 -3.27 1.37 10.46
N ILE A 42 -3.50 0.18 9.89
CA ILE A 42 -3.88 0.03 8.48
C ILE A 42 -5.39 -0.03 8.41
N VAL A 43 -6.00 0.99 7.81
CA VAL A 43 -7.46 1.14 7.76
C VAL A 43 -7.93 1.17 6.32
N GLU A 44 -8.80 0.24 5.96
CA GLU A 44 -9.50 0.31 4.68
C GLU A 44 -10.47 1.49 4.69
N SER A 45 -10.34 2.40 3.73
CA SER A 45 -11.20 3.58 3.64
C SER A 45 -11.52 3.95 2.20
N ARG A 46 -12.81 4.09 1.91
CA ARG A 46 -13.34 4.60 0.64
C ARG A 46 -13.54 6.11 0.63
N SER A 47 -13.24 6.81 1.74
CA SER A 47 -13.32 8.27 1.83
C SER A 47 -12.20 8.99 1.07
N ILE A 48 -11.11 8.27 0.80
CA ILE A 48 -9.97 8.72 0.00
C ILE A 48 -9.92 7.93 -1.31
N PRO A 49 -9.53 8.55 -2.43
CA PRO A 49 -9.60 7.89 -3.75
C PRO A 49 -8.52 6.82 -3.96
N THR A 50 -7.40 6.87 -3.23
CA THR A 50 -6.20 6.05 -3.46
C THR A 50 -5.66 5.42 -2.17
N ALA A 51 -4.55 5.90 -1.63
CA ALA A 51 -4.02 5.64 -0.30
C ALA A 51 -3.57 6.98 0.31
N ALA A 52 -3.48 7.05 1.62
CA ALA A 52 -3.01 8.24 2.32
C ALA A 52 -2.47 7.86 3.70
N VAL A 53 -1.42 8.55 4.14
CA VAL A 53 -0.94 8.46 5.52
C VAL A 53 -1.35 9.70 6.32
N GLU A 54 -1.97 9.48 7.47
CA GLU A 54 -2.34 10.56 8.36
C GLU A 54 -1.13 11.19 9.05
N CYS A 55 -1.25 12.46 9.43
CA CYS A 55 -0.17 13.24 10.04
C CYS A 55 -0.41 13.42 11.55
N LEU A 56 -0.81 12.34 12.23
CA LEU A 56 -1.15 12.33 13.66
C LEU A 56 -0.01 11.74 14.51
N ALA A 57 -0.05 11.97 15.82
CA ALA A 57 0.92 11.40 16.77
C ALA A 57 0.98 9.86 16.71
N GLN A 58 -0.15 9.23 16.37
CA GLN A 58 -0.23 7.84 15.94
C GLN A 58 -0.81 7.83 14.52
N PRO A 59 0.03 7.74 13.47
CA PRO A 59 -0.43 7.84 12.10
C PRO A 59 -1.18 6.57 11.67
N ARG A 60 -2.21 6.75 10.83
CA ARG A 60 -2.94 5.65 10.20
C ARG A 60 -2.67 5.66 8.70
N LEU A 61 -2.49 4.48 8.13
CA LEU A 61 -2.40 4.27 6.69
C LEU A 61 -3.79 3.93 6.17
N LEU A 62 -4.44 4.91 5.54
CA LEU A 62 -5.73 4.75 4.91
C LEU A 62 -5.53 4.20 3.50
N ILE A 63 -6.21 3.11 3.16
CA ILE A 63 -6.08 2.50 1.82
C ILE A 63 -7.47 2.23 1.24
N ASN A 64 -7.70 2.68 0.00
CA ASN A 64 -8.92 2.38 -0.71
C ASN A 64 -8.83 0.99 -1.37
N PRO A 65 -9.65 0.01 -0.95
CA PRO A 65 -9.59 -1.34 -1.50
C PRO A 65 -9.93 -1.40 -3.00
N ASP A 66 -10.77 -0.48 -3.52
CA ASP A 66 -11.09 -0.44 -4.95
C ASP A 66 -9.88 0.02 -5.78
N PHE A 67 -9.13 0.98 -5.25
CA PHE A 67 -7.89 1.43 -5.88
C PHE A 67 -6.87 0.31 -5.93
N VAL A 68 -6.69 -0.41 -4.82
CA VAL A 68 -5.80 -1.58 -4.75
C VAL A 68 -6.23 -2.65 -5.75
N ALA A 69 -7.51 -3.00 -5.79
CA ALA A 69 -8.00 -4.02 -6.72
C ALA A 69 -7.76 -3.68 -8.19
N LYS A 70 -7.73 -2.39 -8.53
CA LYS A 70 -7.55 -1.91 -9.91
C LYS A 70 -6.09 -1.65 -10.29
N HIS A 71 -5.30 -1.10 -9.37
CA HIS A 71 -3.97 -0.55 -9.66
C HIS A 71 -2.83 -1.22 -8.89
N ALA A 72 -3.11 -1.87 -7.75
CA ALA A 72 -2.10 -2.50 -6.88
C ALA A 72 -2.49 -3.94 -6.50
N GLN A 73 -2.92 -4.71 -7.49
CA GLN A 73 -3.48 -6.05 -7.34
C GLN A 73 -2.45 -7.14 -7.02
N THR A 74 -1.15 -6.88 -7.28
CA THR A 74 -0.07 -7.81 -6.96
C THR A 74 0.65 -7.38 -5.67
N PRO A 75 1.30 -8.31 -4.95
CA PRO A 75 2.11 -7.97 -3.78
C PRO A 75 3.17 -6.90 -4.05
N GLU A 76 3.81 -6.95 -5.22
CA GLU A 76 4.88 -6.02 -5.62
C GLU A 76 4.33 -4.60 -5.81
N LYS A 77 3.20 -4.47 -6.52
CA LYS A 77 2.53 -3.18 -6.72
C LYS A 77 1.97 -2.63 -5.40
N LEU A 78 1.41 -3.50 -4.55
CA LEU A 78 0.91 -3.12 -3.21
C LEU A 78 2.06 -2.67 -2.30
N LEU A 79 3.19 -3.36 -2.33
CA LEU A 79 4.39 -2.94 -1.61
C LEU A 79 4.83 -1.55 -2.08
N LEU A 80 4.88 -1.31 -3.39
CA LEU A 80 5.33 -0.02 -3.91
C LEU A 80 4.38 1.13 -3.53
N LEU A 81 3.06 0.89 -3.54
CA LEU A 81 2.06 1.84 -3.03
C LEU A 81 2.29 2.17 -1.55
N VAL A 82 2.45 1.15 -0.69
CA VAL A 82 2.70 1.37 0.74
C VAL A 82 4.02 2.11 0.95
N MET A 83 5.07 1.74 0.21
CA MET A 83 6.38 2.41 0.30
C MET A 83 6.31 3.86 -0.14
N HIS A 84 5.49 4.21 -1.13
CA HIS A 84 5.25 5.60 -1.52
C HIS A 84 4.66 6.40 -0.35
N GLU A 85 3.57 5.91 0.26
CA GLU A 85 2.92 6.58 1.38
C GLU A 85 3.82 6.68 2.62
N LEU A 86 4.60 5.64 2.93
CA LEU A 86 5.55 5.70 4.05
C LEU A 86 6.62 6.77 3.83
N HIS A 87 7.08 6.98 2.60
CA HIS A 87 8.09 7.99 2.31
C HIS A 87 7.54 9.43 2.44
N HIS A 88 6.22 9.64 2.30
CA HIS A 88 5.60 10.92 2.67
C HIS A 88 5.81 11.26 4.16
N VAL A 89 5.79 10.26 5.04
CA VAL A 89 6.11 10.42 6.47
C VAL A 89 7.61 10.60 6.68
N LEU A 90 8.43 9.71 6.12
CA LEU A 90 9.87 9.68 6.39
C LEU A 90 10.61 10.93 5.90
N LEU A 91 10.16 11.50 4.78
CA LEU A 91 10.73 12.75 4.24
C LEU A 91 10.11 14.00 4.87
N GLY A 92 9.18 13.84 5.81
CA GLY A 92 8.54 14.93 6.54
C GLY A 92 7.65 15.81 5.66
N HIS A 93 7.24 15.34 4.49
CA HIS A 93 6.38 16.11 3.57
C HIS A 93 5.02 16.44 4.19
N THR A 94 4.60 15.64 5.17
CA THR A 94 3.35 15.79 5.93
C THR A 94 3.47 16.58 7.24
N THR A 95 4.70 16.84 7.73
CA THR A 95 4.95 17.46 9.05
C THR A 95 5.79 18.74 8.98
N LEU A 96 6.64 18.90 7.97
CA LEU A 96 7.53 20.06 7.80
C LEU A 96 6.89 21.20 6.99
N PHE A 97 5.79 20.95 6.28
CA PHE A 97 5.14 21.91 5.40
C PHE A 97 3.65 22.07 5.80
N PRO A 98 3.26 23.15 6.52
CA PRO A 98 1.89 23.35 6.97
C PRO A 98 0.86 23.49 5.83
N THR A 99 1.32 23.84 4.63
CA THR A 99 0.54 23.86 3.39
C THR A 99 1.44 23.52 2.22
N VAL A 100 1.44 22.25 1.81
CA VAL A 100 2.06 21.82 0.54
C VAL A 100 1.17 22.30 -0.60
N THR A 101 1.72 23.11 -1.51
CA THR A 101 0.99 23.48 -2.74
C THR A 101 0.87 22.27 -3.67
N PRO A 102 -0.09 22.24 -4.60
CA PRO A 102 -0.18 21.14 -5.57
C PRO A 102 1.12 20.90 -6.35
N SER A 103 1.83 21.98 -6.70
CA SER A 103 3.14 21.90 -7.37
C SER A 103 4.23 21.29 -6.48
N GLN A 104 4.24 21.60 -5.18
CA GLN A 104 5.18 21.00 -4.23
C GLN A 104 4.86 19.52 -4.04
N ASN A 105 3.57 19.16 -3.92
CA ASN A 105 3.15 17.76 -3.82
C ASN A 105 3.63 16.94 -5.02
N PHE A 106 3.46 17.47 -6.22
CA PHE A 106 3.94 16.83 -7.45
C PHE A 106 5.47 16.59 -7.46
N VAL A 107 6.25 17.58 -7.01
CA VAL A 107 7.71 17.44 -6.92
C VAL A 107 8.08 16.39 -5.86
N PHE A 108 7.41 16.40 -4.71
CA PHE A 108 7.62 15.41 -3.66
C PHE A 108 7.30 13.99 -4.12
N ASP A 109 6.17 13.79 -4.80
CA ASP A 109 5.79 12.51 -5.39
C ASP A 109 6.86 12.03 -6.39
N THR A 110 7.41 12.94 -7.20
CA THR A 110 8.49 12.61 -8.16
C THR A 110 9.76 12.14 -7.44
N VAL A 111 10.15 12.82 -6.35
CA VAL A 111 11.31 12.40 -5.54
C VAL A 111 11.06 11.04 -4.90
N ILE A 112 9.89 10.83 -4.31
CA ILE A 112 9.52 9.55 -3.70
C ILE A 112 9.53 8.43 -4.75
N ASN A 113 8.91 8.66 -5.91
CA ASN A 113 8.89 7.71 -7.02
C ASN A 113 10.30 7.36 -7.49
N GLY A 114 11.22 8.34 -7.53
CA GLY A 114 12.63 8.10 -7.83
C GLY A 114 13.35 7.26 -6.77
N VAL A 115 13.09 7.52 -5.48
CA VAL A 115 13.66 6.75 -4.36
C VAL A 115 13.17 5.31 -4.40
N ILE A 116 11.86 5.08 -4.46
CA ILE A 116 11.29 3.72 -4.41
C ILE A 116 11.63 2.93 -5.68
N SER A 117 11.73 3.56 -6.85
CA SER A 117 12.18 2.89 -8.08
C SER A 117 13.65 2.45 -8.00
N ARG A 118 14.48 3.16 -7.22
CA ARG A 118 15.86 2.75 -6.96
C ARG A 118 15.94 1.62 -5.93
N MET A 119 15.04 1.61 -4.95
CA MET A 119 14.96 0.55 -3.94
C MET A 119 14.41 -0.76 -4.52
N PHE A 120 13.45 -0.67 -5.44
CA PHE A 120 12.76 -1.77 -6.08
C PHE A 120 12.82 -1.63 -7.62
N PRO A 121 13.98 -1.90 -8.24
CA PRO A 121 14.20 -1.63 -9.66
C PRO A 121 13.48 -2.61 -10.60
N ASP A 122 12.98 -3.74 -10.09
CA ASP A 122 12.41 -4.77 -10.94
C ASP A 122 11.07 -4.29 -11.57
N PRO A 123 10.77 -4.70 -12.83
CA PRO A 123 9.56 -4.28 -13.54
C PRO A 123 8.25 -4.60 -12.81
N GLU A 124 8.22 -5.69 -12.04
CA GLU A 124 7.05 -6.12 -11.28
C GLU A 124 6.62 -5.06 -10.25
N TYR A 125 7.57 -4.34 -9.65
CA TYR A 125 7.30 -3.21 -8.77
C TYR A 125 7.00 -1.95 -9.58
N THR A 126 7.94 -1.55 -10.46
CA THR A 126 7.89 -0.25 -11.15
C THR A 126 6.70 -0.10 -12.10
N SER A 127 6.11 -1.21 -12.56
CA SER A 127 4.86 -1.22 -13.34
C SER A 127 3.69 -0.55 -12.62
N PHE A 128 3.70 -0.44 -11.29
CA PHE A 128 2.73 0.37 -10.55
C PHE A 128 2.76 1.86 -10.94
N LEU A 129 3.92 2.39 -11.34
CA LEU A 129 4.11 3.79 -11.69
C LEU A 129 3.91 4.07 -13.19
N THR A 130 3.83 3.04 -14.03
CA THR A 130 3.83 3.18 -15.50
C THR A 130 2.56 2.68 -16.19
N ASP A 131 1.72 1.90 -15.51
CA ASP A 131 0.54 1.23 -16.08
C ASP A 131 -0.78 1.99 -15.87
#